data_AF-A0A7S4E1T4-F1
#
_entry.id   AF-A0A7S4E1T4-F1
#
_cell.length_a   1.000
_cell.length_b   1.000
_cell.length_c   1.000
_cell.angle_alpha   90.00
_cell.angle_beta   90.00
_cell.angle_gamma   90.00
#
_symmetry.space_group_name_H-M   'P 1'
#
loop_
_entity.id
_entity.type
_entity.pdbx_description
1 polymer ?
#
loop_
_entity_poly.entity_id
_entity_poly.type
_entity_poly.pdbx_seq_one_letter_code
_entity_poly.pdbx_strand_id
1 'polypeptide(L)'
;FFMGFGAVLLGNSIHRVKPGQGNRIVTTIDQTRWRDRITYNVINANGNGGGSAATTIPFSTSAGCTSTITVPPGMIGWLHQAQVGYIVRNPPQARSAVQIELNCGYRDVAATDSSAKSSRSWGEKRRWVSGGPYENSDYIMLAVIDHGANPRNASYQYAVVPGTTAVQTASLARTLFRPSSGIRILRNDGRVQAVADVREGGPSASSVQAAFYRP
;
A
#
# COMPACT_ATOMS: atom_id res chain seq x y z
N PHE A 1 -2.41 2.90 -13.13
CA PHE A 1 -2.40 2.09 -14.35
C PHE A 1 -3.22 0.83 -14.12
N PHE A 2 -4.31 0.65 -14.85
CA PHE A 2 -5.20 -0.52 -14.70
C PHE A 2 -4.73 -1.66 -15.60
N MET A 3 -4.75 -2.88 -15.08
CA MET A 3 -4.22 -4.10 -15.69
C MET A 3 -5.22 -5.24 -15.50
N GLY A 4 -5.08 -6.33 -16.25
CA GLY A 4 -5.99 -7.48 -16.13
C GLY A 4 -6.05 -8.13 -14.74
N PHE A 5 -5.06 -7.88 -13.87
CA PHE A 5 -5.04 -8.38 -12.49
C PHE A 5 -5.54 -7.38 -11.43
N GLY A 6 -5.71 -6.10 -11.79
CA GLY A 6 -5.90 -5.02 -10.82
C GLY A 6 -5.25 -3.71 -11.24
N ALA A 7 -4.51 -3.07 -10.35
CA ALA A 7 -3.91 -1.76 -10.63
C ALA A 7 -2.48 -1.63 -10.11
N VAL A 8 -1.67 -0.86 -10.83
CA VAL A 8 -0.34 -0.40 -10.42
C VAL A 8 -0.41 1.11 -10.16
N LEU A 9 0.04 1.52 -8.98
CA LEU A 9 0.01 2.88 -8.50
C LEU A 9 1.44 3.37 -8.32
N LEU A 10 1.76 4.47 -9.01
CA LEU A 10 3.07 5.11 -8.99
C LEU A 10 2.93 6.53 -8.47
N GLY A 11 3.89 6.94 -7.64
CA GLY A 11 4.03 8.31 -7.18
C GLY A 11 5.50 8.68 -7.13
N ASN A 12 5.83 9.90 -7.53
CA ASN A 12 7.18 10.45 -7.47
C ASN A 12 7.10 11.96 -7.23
N SER A 13 8.25 12.58 -6.95
CA SER A 13 8.35 14.01 -6.72
C SER A 13 7.46 14.45 -5.57
N ILE A 14 7.29 13.58 -4.57
CA ILE A 14 6.53 13.87 -3.37
C ILE A 14 7.39 14.78 -2.50
N HIS A 15 6.94 16.01 -2.37
CA HIS A 15 7.51 17.04 -1.51
C HIS A 15 6.41 18.03 -1.16
N ARG A 16 6.61 18.82 -0.11
CA ARG A 16 5.70 19.92 0.20
C ARG A 16 5.98 21.08 -0.75
N VAL A 17 4.93 21.66 -1.33
CA VAL A 17 5.02 22.89 -2.13
C VAL A 17 5.35 24.11 -1.24
N LYS A 18 4.88 24.09 0.01
CA LYS A 18 5.17 25.11 1.03
C LYS A 18 5.58 24.43 2.33
N PRO A 19 6.42 25.05 3.17
CA PRO A 19 6.64 24.58 4.53
C PRO A 19 5.29 24.31 5.22
N GLY A 20 5.08 23.07 5.68
CA GLY A 20 3.90 22.69 6.45
C GLY A 20 4.15 22.83 7.95
N GLN A 21 3.16 22.51 8.78
CA GLN A 21 3.25 22.51 10.25
C GLN A 21 4.16 21.39 10.82
N GLY A 22 5.07 20.82 10.02
CA GLY A 22 5.85 19.64 10.41
C GLY A 22 5.07 18.32 10.39
N ASN A 23 3.80 18.31 9.94
CA ASN A 23 3.01 17.09 9.79
C ASN A 23 3.66 16.14 8.77
N ARG A 24 3.34 14.85 8.86
CA ARG A 24 3.82 13.84 7.91
C ARG A 24 3.08 13.95 6.57
N ILE A 25 3.75 13.59 5.48
CA ILE A 25 3.09 13.30 4.21
C ILE A 25 2.96 11.79 4.11
N VAL A 26 1.74 11.32 3.85
CA VAL A 26 1.48 9.90 3.66
C VAL A 26 0.79 9.65 2.33
N THR A 27 0.94 8.43 1.83
CA THR A 27 0.11 7.90 0.74
C THR A 27 -0.76 6.79 1.29
N THR A 28 -2.08 6.98 1.26
CA THR A 28 -3.02 5.91 1.60
C THR A 28 -2.94 4.81 0.55
N ILE A 29 -2.61 3.60 0.99
CA ILE A 29 -2.72 2.38 0.20
C ILE A 29 -4.19 1.94 0.19
N ASP A 30 -4.78 1.85 1.38
CA ASP A 30 -6.21 1.58 1.53
C ASP A 30 -6.75 2.13 2.86
N GLN A 31 -8.03 2.48 2.85
CA GLN A 31 -8.83 2.78 4.02
C GLN A 31 -10.19 2.10 3.84
N THR A 32 -10.32 0.92 4.43
CA THR A 32 -11.46 0.02 4.20
C THR A 32 -12.01 -0.55 5.50
N ARG A 33 -13.07 -1.35 5.41
CA ARG A 33 -13.58 -2.10 6.55
C ARG A 33 -12.65 -3.27 6.85
N TRP A 34 -12.21 -3.39 8.10
CA TRP A 34 -11.49 -4.54 8.59
C TRP A 34 -12.47 -5.72 8.74
N ARG A 35 -12.41 -6.67 7.80
CA ARG A 35 -13.38 -7.79 7.73
C ARG A 35 -12.81 -9.16 8.10
N ASP A 36 -11.49 -9.28 8.10
CA ASP A 36 -10.78 -10.53 8.34
C ASP A 36 -9.36 -10.21 8.83
N ARG A 37 -8.62 -11.22 9.25
CA ARG A 37 -7.21 -11.12 9.60
C ARG A 37 -6.41 -10.35 8.53
N ILE A 38 -5.40 -9.64 8.98
CA ILE A 38 -4.43 -8.99 8.10
C ILE A 38 -3.19 -9.88 8.10
N THR A 39 -2.74 -10.31 6.93
CA THR A 39 -1.51 -11.09 6.78
C THR A 39 -0.52 -10.30 5.96
N TYR A 40 0.74 -10.23 6.39
CA TYR A 40 1.78 -9.51 5.66
C TYR A 40 3.15 -10.18 5.78
N ASN A 41 4.04 -9.88 4.84
CA ASN A 41 5.45 -10.26 4.91
C ASN A 41 6.32 -9.34 4.04
N VAL A 42 7.63 -9.42 4.23
CA VAL A 42 8.65 -8.76 3.40
C VAL A 42 9.57 -9.83 2.81
N ILE A 43 9.71 -9.80 1.49
CA ILE A 43 10.51 -10.75 0.72
C ILE A 43 11.49 -10.00 -0.17
N ASN A 44 12.61 -10.61 -0.55
CA ASN A 44 13.47 -10.03 -1.57
C ASN A 44 12.85 -10.14 -2.99
N ALA A 45 13.41 -9.38 -3.93
CA ALA A 45 12.94 -9.32 -5.31
C ALA A 45 13.00 -10.67 -6.07
N ASN A 46 13.81 -11.64 -5.60
CA ASN A 46 13.90 -12.97 -6.20
C ASN A 46 12.84 -13.93 -5.66
N GLY A 47 12.09 -13.53 -4.64
CA GLY A 47 11.10 -14.36 -3.95
C GLY A 47 11.70 -15.37 -2.97
N ASN A 48 13.02 -15.36 -2.79
CA ASN A 48 13.78 -16.27 -1.92
C ASN A 48 14.36 -15.49 -0.73
N GLY A 49 13.59 -15.33 0.34
CA GLY A 49 14.07 -14.75 1.61
C GLY A 49 13.65 -13.29 1.85
N GLY A 50 12.86 -13.05 2.89
CA GLY A 50 13.37 -12.64 4.19
C GLY A 50 12.99 -13.76 5.16
N GLY A 51 13.87 -14.24 6.04
CA GLY A 51 13.69 -15.48 6.81
C GLY A 51 12.51 -15.53 7.81
N SER A 52 11.51 -14.67 7.68
CA SER A 52 10.37 -14.57 8.58
C SER A 52 9.12 -15.18 7.95
N ALA A 53 8.45 -16.04 8.71
CA ALA A 53 7.09 -16.46 8.40
C ALA A 53 6.19 -15.22 8.26
N ALA A 54 5.14 -15.33 7.44
CA ALA A 54 4.18 -14.23 7.32
C ALA A 54 3.56 -13.91 8.69
N THR A 55 3.51 -12.64 9.03
CA THR A 55 2.86 -12.18 10.25
C THR A 55 1.36 -12.09 10.01
N THR A 56 0.56 -12.55 10.97
CA THR A 56 -0.90 -12.47 10.92
C THR A 56 -1.42 -11.70 12.13
N ILE A 57 -2.17 -10.63 11.87
CA ILE A 57 -2.94 -9.90 12.87
C ILE A 57 -4.37 -10.44 12.84
N PRO A 58 -4.85 -11.14 13.87
CA PRO A 58 -6.19 -11.70 13.89
C PRO A 58 -7.23 -10.57 13.88
N PHE A 59 -8.35 -10.81 13.20
CA PHE A 59 -9.50 -9.92 13.31
C PHE A 59 -9.97 -9.83 14.76
N SER A 60 -10.25 -8.61 15.24
CA SER A 60 -10.76 -8.39 16.58
C SER A 60 -11.86 -7.35 16.60
N THR A 61 -12.92 -7.66 17.33
CA THR A 61 -14.06 -6.76 17.56
C THR A 61 -13.86 -5.85 18.78
N SER A 62 -12.85 -6.13 19.61
CA SER A 62 -12.60 -5.47 20.89
C SER A 62 -11.22 -4.82 20.98
N ALA A 63 -10.25 -5.30 20.20
CA ALA A 63 -8.90 -4.77 20.14
C ALA A 63 -8.63 -4.08 18.79
N GLY A 64 -7.79 -3.05 18.81
CA GLY A 64 -7.19 -2.50 17.60
C GLY A 64 -5.84 -3.15 17.28
N CYS A 65 -5.23 -2.73 16.18
CA CYS A 65 -3.85 -3.01 15.87
C CYS A 65 -3.12 -1.74 15.43
N THR A 66 -1.84 -1.70 15.75
CA THR A 66 -0.86 -0.79 15.15
C THR A 66 0.36 -1.64 14.83
N SER A 67 0.79 -1.61 13.57
CA SER A 67 1.98 -2.32 13.12
C SER A 67 2.68 -1.49 12.05
N THR A 68 4.00 -1.61 11.98
CA THR A 68 4.81 -0.97 10.95
C THR A 68 5.55 -2.04 10.17
N ILE A 69 5.35 -2.08 8.86
CA ILE A 69 6.07 -2.94 7.93
C ILE A 69 7.19 -2.12 7.30
N THR A 70 8.43 -2.46 7.64
CA THR A 70 9.61 -1.88 7.00
C THR A 70 9.98 -2.68 5.77
N VAL A 71 9.97 -2.05 4.59
CA VAL A 71 10.37 -2.65 3.30
C VAL A 71 11.72 -2.05 2.86
N PRO A 72 12.85 -2.73 3.07
CA PRO A 72 14.18 -2.22 2.67
C PRO A 72 14.33 -2.03 1.16
N PRO A 73 15.30 -1.22 0.69
CA PRO A 73 15.62 -1.11 -0.74
C PRO A 73 15.87 -2.49 -1.38
N GLY A 74 15.29 -2.71 -2.55
CA GLY A 74 15.38 -3.99 -3.28
C GLY A 74 14.45 -5.09 -2.76
N MET A 75 13.63 -4.82 -1.74
CA MET A 75 12.64 -5.75 -1.21
C MET A 75 11.21 -5.42 -1.64
N ILE A 76 10.33 -6.39 -1.46
CA ILE A 76 8.90 -6.33 -1.72
C ILE A 76 8.19 -6.63 -0.40
N GLY A 77 7.41 -5.67 0.08
CA GLY A 77 6.42 -5.91 1.12
C GLY A 77 5.10 -6.31 0.48
N TRP A 78 4.38 -7.23 1.08
CA TRP A 78 3.00 -7.48 0.72
C TRP A 78 2.13 -7.58 1.96
N LEU A 79 0.88 -7.15 1.83
CA LEU A 79 -0.16 -7.29 2.84
C LEU A 79 -1.45 -7.77 2.17
N HIS A 80 -2.30 -8.45 2.93
CA HIS A 80 -3.57 -8.98 2.47
C HIS A 80 -4.62 -8.80 3.56
N GLN A 81 -5.83 -8.42 3.14
CA GLN A 81 -7.00 -8.33 4.02
C GLN A 81 -8.25 -8.74 3.23
N ALA A 82 -9.03 -9.67 3.78
CA ALA A 82 -10.18 -10.31 3.14
C ALA A 82 -9.90 -10.88 1.74
N GLN A 83 -10.12 -10.09 0.68
CA GLN A 83 -9.98 -10.51 -0.71
C GLN A 83 -9.12 -9.53 -1.52
N VAL A 84 -8.33 -8.69 -0.86
CA VAL A 84 -7.47 -7.71 -1.55
C VAL A 84 -6.05 -7.88 -1.05
N GLY A 85 -5.14 -8.10 -2.00
CA GLY A 85 -3.71 -8.04 -1.74
C GLY A 85 -3.13 -6.70 -2.18
N TYR A 86 -2.10 -6.25 -1.48
CA TYR A 86 -1.33 -5.06 -1.81
C TYR A 86 0.14 -5.44 -1.81
N ILE A 87 0.86 -5.08 -2.87
CA ILE A 87 2.25 -5.47 -3.08
C ILE A 87 3.04 -4.18 -3.28
N VAL A 88 3.84 -3.82 -2.29
CA VAL A 88 4.67 -2.61 -2.26
C VAL A 88 6.10 -2.99 -2.60
N ARG A 89 6.67 -2.37 -3.64
CA ARG A 89 8.04 -2.63 -4.07
C ARG A 89 8.92 -1.46 -3.69
N ASN A 90 10.00 -1.69 -2.96
CA ASN A 90 11.03 -0.67 -2.76
C ASN A 90 12.17 -0.90 -3.77
N PRO A 91 12.41 0.00 -4.74
CA PRO A 91 13.38 -0.29 -5.79
C PRO A 91 14.82 -0.38 -5.23
N PRO A 92 15.73 -1.18 -5.83
CA PRO A 92 17.10 -1.34 -5.32
C PRO A 92 17.89 -0.04 -5.15
N GLN A 93 17.63 0.95 -6.02
CA GLN A 93 18.27 2.26 -5.98
C GLN A 93 17.65 3.23 -4.95
N ALA A 94 16.65 2.81 -4.17
CA ALA A 94 16.08 3.65 -3.13
C ALA A 94 17.09 3.90 -2.00
N ARG A 95 17.06 5.11 -1.43
CA ARG A 95 17.98 5.52 -0.37
C ARG A 95 17.55 5.10 1.03
N SER A 96 16.28 4.73 1.21
CA SER A 96 15.69 4.42 2.50
C SER A 96 14.67 3.30 2.37
N ALA A 97 14.36 2.66 3.49
CA ALA A 97 13.23 1.74 3.56
C ALA A 97 11.91 2.50 3.37
N VAL A 98 10.92 1.80 2.80
CA VAL A 98 9.52 2.24 2.79
C VAL A 98 8.89 1.76 4.09
N GLN A 99 8.22 2.65 4.81
CA GLN A 99 7.46 2.31 6.01
C GLN A 99 5.98 2.25 5.66
N ILE A 100 5.37 1.08 5.86
CA ILE A 100 3.92 0.90 5.73
C ILE A 100 3.34 0.84 7.14
N GLU A 101 2.58 1.85 7.51
CA GLU A 101 1.86 1.87 8.79
C GLU A 101 0.49 1.24 8.60
N LEU A 102 0.22 0.22 9.41
CA LEU A 102 -1.06 -0.46 9.51
C LEU A 102 -1.72 -0.06 10.83
N ASN A 103 -2.93 0.47 10.73
CA ASN A 103 -3.80 0.70 11.88
C ASN A 103 -5.14 0.03 11.64
N CYS A 104 -5.65 -0.69 12.62
CA CYS A 104 -6.96 -1.32 12.51
C CYS A 104 -7.72 -1.31 13.83
N GLY A 105 -9.05 -1.45 13.78
CA GLY A 105 -9.87 -1.57 14.99
C GLY A 105 -11.22 -0.89 14.91
N TYR A 106 -11.95 -0.96 16.03
CA TYR A 106 -13.37 -0.61 16.13
C TYR A 106 -13.67 0.88 16.30
N ARG A 107 -12.73 1.68 16.84
CA ARG A 107 -13.08 3.01 17.39
C ARG A 107 -12.04 4.11 17.26
N ASP A 108 -10.75 3.79 17.11
CA ASP A 108 -9.68 4.78 17.27
C ASP A 108 -8.52 4.55 16.28
N VAL A 109 -8.81 4.38 14.99
CA VAL A 109 -7.76 4.54 13.98
C VAL A 109 -7.36 6.02 14.01
N ALA A 110 -6.20 6.30 14.60
CA ALA A 110 -5.70 7.66 14.74
C ALA A 110 -5.60 8.32 13.36
N ALA A 111 -6.10 9.54 13.26
CA ALA A 111 -5.92 10.33 12.05
C ALA A 111 -4.42 10.52 11.81
N THR A 112 -3.97 10.22 10.59
CA THR A 112 -2.56 10.37 10.22
C THR A 112 -2.11 11.83 10.30
N ASP A 113 -3.03 12.77 10.10
CA ASP A 113 -2.90 14.18 10.44
C ASP A 113 -3.98 14.58 11.46
N SER A 114 -3.59 14.71 12.72
CA SER A 114 -4.50 15.08 13.80
C SER A 114 -5.03 16.51 13.69
N SER A 115 -4.35 17.40 12.95
CA SER A 115 -4.82 18.78 12.72
C SER A 115 -6.00 18.83 11.74
N ALA A 116 -6.12 17.83 10.87
CA ALA A 116 -7.25 17.66 9.95
C ALA A 116 -8.39 16.82 10.57
N LYS A 117 -8.26 16.39 11.83
CA LYS A 117 -9.30 15.64 12.53
C LYS A 117 -10.52 16.54 12.73
N SER A 118 -11.59 16.27 12.01
CA SER A 118 -12.88 16.93 12.22
C SER A 118 -13.85 16.01 12.96
N SER A 119 -14.85 16.59 13.60
CA SER A 119 -16.03 15.89 14.12
C SER A 119 -16.96 15.37 13.01
N ARG A 120 -16.40 14.93 11.87
CA ARG A 120 -17.09 14.24 10.76
C ARG A 120 -16.19 13.24 10.04
N SER A 121 -14.95 13.03 10.48
CA SER A 121 -14.02 12.10 9.83
C SER A 121 -14.47 10.65 10.03
N TRP A 122 -14.19 9.78 9.05
CA TRP A 122 -14.39 8.33 9.20
C TRP A 122 -13.73 7.82 10.50
N GLY A 123 -14.47 7.05 11.29
CA GLY A 123 -14.10 6.64 12.66
C GLY A 123 -14.67 7.52 13.78
N GLU A 124 -15.37 8.61 13.45
CA GLU A 124 -16.02 9.42 14.47
C GLU A 124 -17.33 8.79 14.98
N LYS A 125 -17.36 8.66 16.31
CA LYS A 125 -18.39 8.00 17.12
C LYS A 125 -19.83 8.43 16.80
N ARG A 126 -20.13 9.68 16.44
CA ARG A 126 -21.52 10.22 16.49
C ARG A 126 -22.39 9.94 15.27
N ARG A 127 -21.81 9.69 14.09
CA ARG A 127 -22.59 9.53 12.85
C ARG A 127 -23.41 8.23 12.82
N TRP A 128 -22.99 7.21 13.56
CA TRP A 128 -23.56 5.87 13.47
C TRP A 128 -24.43 5.47 14.68
N VAL A 129 -24.71 6.39 15.61
CA VAL A 129 -25.35 6.07 16.92
C VAL A 129 -26.83 6.44 17.03
N SER A 130 -27.57 6.68 15.94
CA SER A 130 -29.02 6.82 16.07
C SER A 130 -29.72 5.45 16.09
N GLY A 131 -29.57 4.70 17.19
CA GLY A 131 -30.60 3.77 17.67
C GLY A 131 -30.61 2.30 17.20
N GLY A 132 -29.55 1.78 16.56
CA GLY A 132 -29.48 0.36 16.15
C GLY A 132 -28.34 -0.43 16.83
N PRO A 133 -28.45 -1.76 17.02
CA PRO A 133 -27.30 -2.58 17.42
C PRO A 133 -26.21 -2.45 16.36
N TYR A 134 -24.97 -2.22 16.79
CA TYR A 134 -23.80 -2.02 15.94
C TYR A 134 -23.72 -3.09 14.85
N GLU A 135 -24.08 -2.74 13.60
CA GLU A 135 -23.79 -3.62 12.48
C GLU A 135 -22.27 -3.60 12.25
N ASN A 136 -21.72 -4.72 11.78
CA ASN A 136 -20.28 -4.97 11.59
C ASN A 136 -19.57 -4.04 10.56
N SER A 137 -20.07 -2.83 10.33
CA SER A 137 -19.57 -1.80 9.43
C SER A 137 -18.44 -0.94 9.99
N ASP A 138 -18.12 -1.05 11.28
CA ASP A 138 -17.41 -0.01 12.04
C ASP A 138 -15.92 -0.30 12.29
N TYR A 139 -15.44 -1.49 11.94
CA TYR A 139 -14.02 -1.82 12.05
C TYR A 139 -13.27 -1.27 10.85
N ILE A 140 -12.30 -0.39 11.06
CA ILE A 140 -11.52 0.22 9.98
C ILE A 140 -10.16 -0.46 9.90
N MET A 141 -9.65 -0.66 8.68
CA MET A 141 -8.25 -0.91 8.39
C MET A 141 -7.73 0.28 7.58
N LEU A 142 -6.60 0.84 8.01
CA LEU A 142 -5.88 1.91 7.34
C LEU A 142 -4.45 1.44 7.11
N ALA A 143 -4.04 1.41 5.84
CA ALA A 143 -2.68 1.16 5.42
C ALA A 143 -2.14 2.40 4.71
N VAL A 144 -1.03 2.96 5.19
CA VAL A 144 -0.39 4.13 4.60
C VAL A 144 1.10 3.92 4.40
N ILE A 145 1.67 4.51 3.35
CA ILE A 145 3.11 4.69 3.19
C ILE A 145 3.50 6.03 3.81
N ASP A 146 4.41 6.01 4.80
CA ASP A 146 4.94 7.23 5.40
C ASP A 146 6.14 7.78 4.62
N HIS A 147 6.06 9.04 4.21
CA HIS A 147 7.15 9.78 3.54
C HIS A 147 7.87 10.74 4.49
N GLY A 148 7.47 10.80 5.77
CA GLY A 148 7.99 11.70 6.79
C GLY A 148 7.43 13.13 6.68
N ALA A 149 7.95 14.03 7.52
CA ALA A 149 7.45 15.41 7.62
C ALA A 149 7.82 16.30 6.43
N ASN A 150 9.05 16.12 5.92
CA ASN A 150 9.66 16.97 4.90
C ASN A 150 10.33 16.13 3.80
N PRO A 151 9.57 15.24 3.11
CA PRO A 151 10.15 14.46 2.02
C PRO A 151 10.71 15.38 0.93
N ARG A 152 11.87 14.99 0.40
CA ARG A 152 12.48 15.63 -0.76
C ARG A 152 12.53 14.61 -1.89
N ASN A 153 11.62 14.76 -2.85
CA ASN A 153 11.48 13.84 -3.98
C ASN A 153 11.20 12.38 -3.53
N ALA A 154 10.31 12.21 -2.55
CA ALA A 154 9.87 10.87 -2.17
C ALA A 154 9.02 10.24 -3.27
N SER A 155 8.90 8.91 -3.22
CA SER A 155 8.22 8.13 -4.25
C SER A 155 7.60 6.89 -3.65
N TYR A 156 6.56 6.36 -4.30
CA TYR A 156 5.99 5.05 -3.99
C TYR A 156 5.74 4.28 -5.29
N GLN A 157 5.71 2.97 -5.15
CA GLN A 157 5.26 2.06 -6.19
C GLN A 157 4.62 0.84 -5.54
N TYR A 158 3.34 0.61 -5.81
CA TYR A 158 2.63 -0.55 -5.30
C TYR A 158 1.58 -1.04 -6.30
N ALA A 159 1.12 -2.26 -6.07
CA ALA A 159 0.02 -2.84 -6.80
C ALA A 159 -1.12 -3.23 -5.85
N VAL A 160 -2.34 -3.12 -6.34
CA VAL A 160 -3.55 -3.66 -5.71
C VAL A 160 -4.04 -4.83 -6.56
N VAL A 161 -4.25 -5.97 -5.92
CA VAL A 161 -4.68 -7.23 -6.55
C VAL A 161 -6.00 -7.68 -5.88
N PRO A 162 -7.17 -7.28 -6.40
CA PRO A 162 -8.45 -7.74 -5.89
C PRO A 162 -8.69 -9.22 -6.18
N GLY A 163 -9.59 -9.84 -5.41
CA GLY A 163 -10.02 -11.23 -5.58
C GLY A 163 -8.97 -12.27 -5.17
N THR A 164 -7.92 -11.91 -4.44
CA THR A 164 -6.84 -12.83 -4.05
C THR A 164 -6.97 -13.30 -2.61
N THR A 165 -6.50 -14.51 -2.34
CA THR A 165 -6.20 -14.98 -0.98
C THR A 165 -4.83 -14.47 -0.51
N ALA A 166 -4.51 -14.62 0.78
CA ALA A 166 -3.18 -14.31 1.31
C ALA A 166 -2.08 -15.13 0.60
N VAL A 167 -2.33 -16.41 0.33
CA VAL A 167 -1.39 -17.30 -0.37
C VAL A 167 -1.17 -16.85 -1.82
N GLN A 168 -2.25 -16.50 -2.52
CA GLN A 168 -2.14 -15.97 -3.89
C GLN A 168 -1.43 -14.62 -3.92
N THR A 169 -1.72 -13.72 -2.98
CA THR A 169 -1.00 -12.44 -2.82
C THR A 169 0.48 -12.66 -2.58
N ALA A 170 0.85 -13.59 -1.70
CA ALA A 170 2.24 -13.96 -1.45
C ALA A 170 2.92 -14.54 -2.70
N SER A 171 2.21 -15.36 -3.48
CA SER A 171 2.71 -15.90 -4.76
C SER A 171 2.94 -14.78 -5.79
N LEU A 172 1.95 -13.89 -5.96
CA LEU A 172 2.05 -12.73 -6.84
C LEU A 172 3.17 -11.79 -6.41
N ALA A 173 3.38 -11.55 -5.11
CA ALA A 173 4.47 -10.71 -4.64
C ALA A 173 5.86 -11.18 -5.11
N ARG A 174 6.03 -12.49 -5.34
CA ARG A 174 7.30 -13.06 -5.85
C ARG A 174 7.48 -12.85 -7.34
N THR A 175 6.41 -12.74 -8.11
CA THR A 175 6.45 -12.77 -9.59
C THR A 175 6.07 -11.43 -10.23
N LEU A 176 5.21 -10.64 -9.59
CA LEU A 176 4.55 -9.49 -10.18
C LEU A 176 5.53 -8.42 -10.65
N PHE A 177 6.65 -8.20 -9.97
CA PHE A 177 7.65 -7.20 -10.37
C PHE A 177 8.94 -7.80 -10.91
N ARG A 178 8.90 -9.08 -11.37
CA ARG A 178 10.06 -9.70 -12.00
C ARG A 178 10.33 -9.05 -13.36
N PRO A 179 11.59 -8.65 -13.65
CA PRO A 179 11.93 -7.98 -14.91
C PRO A 179 11.56 -8.76 -16.18
N SER A 180 11.54 -10.10 -16.12
CA SER A 180 11.37 -10.97 -17.28
C SER A 180 9.96 -11.53 -17.48
N SER A 181 9.05 -11.39 -16.51
CA SER A 181 7.79 -12.14 -16.50
C SER A 181 6.66 -11.46 -15.71
N GLY A 182 6.80 -10.18 -15.39
CA GLY A 182 5.84 -9.43 -14.57
C GLY A 182 5.48 -8.07 -15.16
N ILE A 183 5.15 -7.15 -14.26
CA ILE A 183 5.05 -5.73 -14.52
C ILE A 183 6.42 -5.10 -14.38
N ARG A 184 6.84 -4.41 -15.43
CA ARG A 184 8.06 -3.59 -15.44
C ARG A 184 7.67 -2.14 -15.22
N ILE A 185 8.17 -1.54 -14.15
CA ILE A 185 8.13 -0.09 -13.99
C ILE A 185 9.23 0.48 -14.87
N LEU A 186 8.86 1.06 -16.01
CA LEU A 186 9.79 1.63 -16.98
C LEU A 186 10.36 2.96 -16.47
N ARG A 187 9.47 3.80 -15.92
CA ARG A 187 9.79 5.09 -15.33
C ARG A 187 8.84 5.40 -14.17
N ASN A 188 9.36 6.08 -13.16
CA ASN A 188 8.59 6.65 -12.06
C ASN A 188 9.32 7.88 -11.54
N ASP A 189 9.29 8.95 -12.33
CA ASP A 189 9.91 10.25 -12.01
C ASP A 189 8.92 11.40 -12.18
N GLY A 190 9.35 12.64 -11.90
CA GLY A 190 8.50 13.83 -11.99
C GLY A 190 8.16 14.28 -13.42
N ARG A 191 8.66 13.61 -14.46
CA ARG A 191 8.35 13.89 -15.87
C ARG A 191 7.42 12.82 -16.44
N VAL A 192 7.71 11.56 -16.15
CA VAL A 192 6.96 10.42 -16.70
C VAL A 192 6.81 9.29 -15.68
N GLN A 193 5.62 8.71 -15.66
CA GLN A 193 5.33 7.46 -15.00
C GLN A 193 4.88 6.46 -16.05
N ALA A 194 5.52 5.29 -16.10
CA ALA A 194 5.23 4.30 -17.13
C ALA A 194 5.43 2.89 -16.62
N VAL A 195 4.52 2.01 -17.03
CA VAL A 195 4.53 0.59 -16.73
C VAL A 195 4.37 -0.21 -18.02
N ALA A 196 5.03 -1.36 -18.08
CA ALA A 196 4.83 -2.35 -19.13
C ALA A 196 4.36 -3.66 -18.50
N ASP A 197 3.37 -4.28 -19.11
CA ASP A 197 2.99 -5.65 -18.81
C ASP A 197 3.75 -6.60 -19.74
N VAL A 198 4.57 -7.50 -19.19
CA VAL A 198 5.31 -8.52 -19.95
C VAL A 198 4.85 -9.95 -19.62
N ARG A 199 3.66 -10.11 -19.02
CA ARG A 199 3.15 -11.41 -18.56
C ARG A 199 2.61 -12.30 -19.68
N GLU A 200 2.26 -11.72 -20.82
CA GLU A 200 1.67 -12.44 -21.97
C GLU A 200 2.50 -12.18 -23.23
N GLY A 201 3.41 -13.09 -23.61
CA GLY A 201 4.03 -13.06 -24.96
C GLY A 201 5.56 -13.09 -25.10
N GLY A 202 6.31 -13.40 -24.04
CA GLY A 202 7.78 -13.48 -24.12
C GLY A 202 8.47 -12.12 -23.86
N PRO A 203 9.69 -11.86 -24.39
CA PRO A 203 10.47 -10.68 -24.04
C PRO A 203 9.87 -9.32 -24.49
N SER A 204 8.85 -9.36 -25.35
CA SER A 204 8.10 -8.17 -25.79
C SER A 204 6.94 -7.88 -24.84
N ALA A 205 6.77 -6.62 -24.44
CA ALA A 205 5.64 -6.21 -23.60
C ALA A 205 4.31 -6.36 -24.35
N SER A 206 3.31 -6.98 -23.70
CA SER A 206 1.94 -7.08 -24.22
C SER A 206 1.23 -5.74 -24.22
N SER A 207 1.59 -4.85 -23.30
CA SER A 207 1.11 -3.47 -23.28
C SER A 207 2.07 -2.53 -22.54
N VAL A 208 2.06 -1.26 -22.94
CA VAL A 208 2.74 -0.16 -22.25
C VAL A 208 1.72 0.93 -21.96
N GLN A 209 1.70 1.41 -20.72
CA GLN A 209 0.89 2.56 -20.32
C GLN A 209 1.80 3.62 -19.70
N ALA A 210 1.60 4.89 -20.07
CA ALA A 210 2.41 5.99 -19.59
C ALA A 210 1.56 7.25 -19.33
N ALA A 211 1.99 8.03 -18.34
CA ALA A 211 1.50 9.36 -18.05
C ALA A 211 2.67 10.35 -18.14
N PHE A 212 2.52 11.37 -18.97
CA PHE A 212 3.53 12.42 -19.19
C PHE A 212 3.08 13.70 -18.50
N TYR A 213 3.89 14.18 -17.55
CA TYR A 213 3.62 15.39 -16.77
C TYR A 213 4.36 16.61 -17.30
N ARG A 214 5.43 16.39 -18.07
CA ARG A 214 6.23 17.43 -18.72
C ARG A 214 6.61 16.96 -20.14
N PRO A 215 6.81 17.90 -21.09
CA PRO A 215 7.34 17.60 -22.41
C PRO A 215 8.72 16.91 -22.36
#